data_AF-A0A812LMA6-F1
#
_entry.id   AF-A0A812LMA6-F1
#
_cell.length_a   1.000
_cell.length_b   1.000
_cell.length_c   1.000
_cell.angle_alpha   90.00
_cell.angle_beta   90.00
_cell.angle_gamma   90.00
#
_symmetry.space_group_name_H-M   'P 1'
#
loop_
_entity.id
_entity.type
_entity.pdbx_description
1 polymer ?
#
loop_
_entity_poly.entity_id
_entity_poly.type
_entity_poly.pdbx_seq_one_letter_code
_entity_poly.pdbx_strand_id
1 'polypeptide(L)'
;MAQTLVESKAVFLERAKRVGLPQEAVDRLVAQTIDTMAKLAFAPCQPGETPTEESLAALIKVGGAAPSLGSIAAVRHLVFEAQTLLVSQTKALVENKENEVKELAPAERRERIRAQARKLTGISMSGQTECSYASYDLCMKLLTDNCISYLSPAKFITREAELRSEKPRKELDVQASTLVVRDRDPDQSCDTSTALSLHHAMHRRSLALDLIGVTDYFRVQGFVDFLLGHLHQEPIAGSRATSVQQILHADRAAWMRLAELTPDGIRRDAAGALPLDSLWARLQTDPKVIFHLLPREGGALKREHNEIKPDLTDTPTKKQRKGTGKGKTKTLREPSNLPEELKGLSSWTKTGKRRCWGFNMASGCANAKVGQSCPRGLRNCMRCGGHHPAHACPKKP
;
A
#
# COMPACT_ATOMS: atom_id res chain seq x y z
N MET A 1 18.42 1.06 -14.08
CA MET A 1 17.72 2.04 -14.94
C MET A 1 16.28 1.60 -15.08
N ALA A 2 15.34 2.52 -14.93
CA ALA A 2 13.92 2.29 -15.17
C ALA A 2 13.74 1.96 -16.66
N GLN A 3 13.73 0.67 -17.02
CA GLN A 3 13.74 0.23 -18.41
C GLN A 3 12.43 0.61 -19.08
N THR A 4 12.53 1.57 -19.99
CA THR A 4 11.44 1.98 -20.88
C THR A 4 11.13 0.86 -21.89
N LEU A 5 10.01 0.98 -22.60
CA LEU A 5 9.63 0.07 -23.70
C LEU A 5 10.77 -0.21 -24.69
N VAL A 6 11.71 0.73 -24.83
CA VAL A 6 12.79 0.68 -25.82
C VAL A 6 14.06 0.01 -25.26
N GLU A 7 14.25 0.02 -23.94
CA GLU A 7 15.44 -0.51 -23.24
C GLU A 7 15.24 -1.92 -22.67
N SER A 8 14.01 -2.46 -22.70
CA SER A 8 13.71 -3.81 -22.21
C SER A 8 14.08 -4.89 -23.23
N LYS A 9 14.86 -5.88 -22.78
CA LYS A 9 15.15 -7.11 -23.55
C LYS A 9 13.93 -8.00 -23.72
N ALA A 10 13.08 -8.09 -22.70
CA ALA A 10 11.85 -8.88 -22.78
C ALA A 10 10.89 -8.32 -23.85
N VAL A 11 10.78 -6.99 -23.95
CA VAL A 11 9.99 -6.32 -24.99
C VAL A 11 10.54 -6.60 -26.38
N PHE A 12 11.87 -6.52 -26.54
CA PHE A 12 12.52 -6.85 -27.81
C PHE A 12 12.20 -8.29 -28.26
N LEU A 13 12.32 -9.28 -27.37
CA LEU A 13 12.02 -10.68 -27.68
C LEU A 13 10.56 -10.93 -28.02
N GLU A 14 9.62 -10.28 -27.32
CA GLU A 14 8.18 -10.39 -27.62
C GLU A 14 7.83 -9.78 -28.98
N ARG A 15 8.38 -8.60 -29.30
CA ARG A 15 8.16 -7.94 -30.60
C ARG A 15 8.80 -8.73 -31.75
N ALA A 16 10.02 -9.23 -31.58
CA ALA A 16 10.68 -10.06 -32.59
C ALA A 16 9.85 -11.31 -32.94
N LYS A 17 9.25 -11.97 -31.93
CA LYS A 17 8.32 -13.09 -32.14
C LYS A 17 7.05 -12.68 -32.85
N ARG A 18 6.47 -11.52 -32.50
CA ARG A 18 5.24 -10.99 -33.13
C ARG A 18 5.43 -10.71 -34.62
N VAL A 19 6.60 -10.23 -35.01
CA VAL A 19 6.94 -9.91 -36.41
C VAL A 19 7.33 -11.15 -37.23
N GLY A 20 7.44 -12.32 -36.57
CA GLY A 20 7.71 -13.60 -37.24
C GLY A 20 9.20 -13.82 -37.54
N LEU A 21 10.10 -13.22 -36.78
CA LEU A 21 11.53 -13.41 -36.96
C LEU A 21 11.95 -14.81 -36.48
N PRO A 22 12.71 -15.59 -37.29
CA PRO A 22 13.15 -16.92 -36.88
C PRO A 22 14.06 -16.84 -35.65
N GLN A 23 13.96 -17.83 -34.76
CA GLN A 23 14.67 -17.84 -33.47
C GLN A 23 16.19 -17.75 -33.64
N GLU A 24 16.75 -18.39 -34.67
CA GLU A 24 18.19 -18.32 -34.99
C GLU A 24 18.67 -16.90 -35.28
N ALA A 25 17.84 -16.09 -35.95
CA ALA A 25 18.15 -14.69 -36.23
C ALA A 25 18.05 -13.84 -34.95
N VAL A 26 17.07 -14.12 -34.09
CA VAL A 26 16.94 -13.46 -32.78
C VAL A 26 18.16 -13.77 -31.90
N ASP A 27 18.58 -15.04 -31.84
CA ASP A 27 19.71 -15.48 -31.03
C ASP A 27 21.01 -14.84 -31.51
N ARG A 28 21.18 -14.69 -32.84
CA ARG A 28 22.29 -13.94 -33.43
C ARG A 28 22.30 -12.47 -33.02
N LEU A 29 21.15 -11.78 -33.09
CA LEU A 29 21.06 -10.38 -32.66
C LEU A 29 21.44 -10.23 -31.18
N VAL A 30 20.95 -11.14 -30.33
CA VAL A 30 21.31 -11.17 -28.91
C VAL A 30 22.80 -11.46 -28.70
N ALA A 31 23.40 -12.37 -29.49
CA ALA A 31 24.83 -12.67 -29.44
C ALA A 31 25.70 -11.48 -29.87
N GLN A 32 25.20 -10.64 -30.78
CA GLN A 32 25.82 -9.37 -31.17
C GLN A 32 25.57 -8.23 -30.17
N THR A 33 24.98 -8.52 -29.01
CA THR A 33 24.57 -7.56 -27.97
C THR A 33 23.47 -6.58 -28.39
N ILE A 34 22.82 -6.82 -29.53
CA ILE A 34 21.62 -6.08 -30.01
C ILE A 34 20.40 -6.73 -29.36
N ASP A 35 20.25 -6.50 -28.06
CA ASP A 35 19.23 -7.15 -27.24
C ASP A 35 18.12 -6.21 -26.77
N THR A 36 18.09 -4.97 -27.25
CA THR A 36 17.05 -3.98 -26.95
C THR A 36 16.60 -3.26 -28.22
N MET A 37 15.37 -2.71 -28.21
CA MET A 37 14.87 -1.91 -29.34
C MET A 37 15.74 -0.66 -29.57
N ALA A 38 16.30 -0.08 -28.51
CA ALA A 38 17.19 1.09 -28.61
C ALA A 38 18.43 0.77 -29.44
N LYS A 39 19.10 -0.35 -29.14
CA LYS A 39 20.29 -0.78 -29.87
C LYS A 39 19.94 -1.17 -31.31
N LEU A 40 18.81 -1.83 -31.52
CA LEU A 40 18.36 -2.20 -32.87
C LEU A 40 18.09 -0.97 -33.74
N ALA A 41 17.53 0.11 -33.16
CA ALA A 41 17.20 1.33 -33.90
C ALA A 41 18.41 1.98 -34.59
N PHE A 42 19.61 1.82 -34.02
CA PHE A 42 20.88 2.36 -34.54
C PHE A 42 21.74 1.33 -35.28
N ALA A 43 21.39 0.03 -35.22
CA ALA A 43 22.25 -1.02 -35.76
C ALA A 43 22.39 -0.99 -37.29
N PRO A 44 21.31 -0.85 -38.09
CA PRO A 44 21.43 -0.83 -39.55
C PRO A 44 21.74 0.56 -40.14
N CYS A 45 21.27 1.63 -39.50
CA CYS A 45 21.42 3.02 -39.93
C CYS A 45 21.03 3.98 -38.80
N GLN A 46 21.23 5.28 -39.01
CA GLN A 46 20.74 6.30 -38.08
C GLN A 46 19.20 6.38 -38.14
N PRO A 47 18.50 6.58 -37.00
CA PRO A 47 17.06 6.81 -36.99
C PRO A 47 16.67 7.97 -37.92
N GLY A 48 15.75 7.70 -38.86
CA GLY A 48 15.31 8.65 -39.87
C GLY A 48 15.79 8.33 -41.29
N GLU A 49 16.82 7.49 -41.42
CA GLU A 49 17.28 6.96 -42.71
C GLU A 49 16.62 5.61 -43.01
N THR A 50 16.26 5.36 -44.27
CA THR A 50 15.75 4.06 -44.69
C THR A 50 16.91 3.06 -44.81
N PRO A 51 16.90 1.95 -44.04
CA PRO A 51 17.97 0.97 -44.09
C PRO A 51 18.01 0.25 -45.44
N THR A 52 19.21 0.08 -46.00
CA THR A 52 19.43 -0.71 -47.21
C THR A 52 19.18 -2.20 -46.95
N GLU A 53 18.79 -2.93 -47.99
CA GLU A 53 18.52 -4.36 -47.87
C GLU A 53 19.78 -5.16 -47.47
N GLU A 54 20.95 -4.72 -47.91
CA GLU A 54 22.24 -5.30 -47.53
C GLU A 54 22.52 -5.17 -46.03
N SER A 55 22.28 -3.99 -45.44
CA SER A 55 22.44 -3.77 -44.00
C SER A 55 21.47 -4.63 -43.19
N LEU A 56 20.22 -4.76 -43.64
CA LEU A 56 19.23 -5.62 -42.97
C LEU A 56 19.61 -7.10 -43.08
N ALA A 57 20.08 -7.55 -44.25
CA ALA A 57 20.53 -8.92 -44.45
C ALA A 57 21.76 -9.24 -43.59
N ALA A 58 22.70 -8.31 -43.42
CA ALA A 58 23.90 -8.48 -42.60
C ALA A 58 23.57 -8.76 -41.12
N LEU A 59 22.52 -8.12 -40.59
CA LEU A 59 22.06 -8.32 -39.21
C LEU A 59 21.59 -9.75 -38.95
N ILE A 60 20.94 -10.40 -39.93
CA ILE A 60 20.31 -11.73 -39.76
C ILE A 60 20.99 -12.87 -40.52
N LYS A 61 22.12 -12.62 -41.20
CA LYS A 61 22.82 -13.65 -41.99
C LYS A 61 23.40 -14.77 -41.12
N VAL A 62 22.70 -15.89 -40.91
CA VAL A 62 23.19 -17.03 -40.12
C VAL A 62 23.99 -17.99 -41.02
N GLY A 63 25.18 -18.42 -40.56
CA GLY A 63 25.92 -19.55 -41.16
C GLY A 63 26.36 -19.40 -42.63
N GLY A 64 26.36 -18.19 -43.18
CA GLY A 64 26.71 -17.94 -44.59
C GLY A 64 25.55 -18.09 -45.57
N ALA A 65 24.40 -18.62 -45.16
CA ALA A 65 23.19 -18.69 -45.96
C ALA A 65 22.55 -17.31 -46.11
N ALA A 66 22.01 -17.02 -47.30
CA ALA A 66 21.25 -15.81 -47.53
C ALA A 66 19.93 -15.86 -46.72
N PRO A 67 19.59 -14.80 -45.95
CA PRO A 67 18.33 -14.77 -45.22
C PRO A 67 17.14 -14.78 -46.19
N SER A 68 16.03 -15.40 -45.78
CA SER A 68 14.82 -15.43 -46.59
C SER A 68 14.24 -14.02 -46.77
N LEU A 69 13.56 -13.77 -47.91
CA LEU A 69 12.83 -12.52 -48.16
C LEU A 69 11.84 -12.19 -47.03
N GLY A 70 11.18 -13.21 -46.47
CA GLY A 70 10.29 -13.06 -45.32
C GLY A 70 11.03 -12.61 -44.05
N SER A 71 12.22 -13.15 -43.80
CA SER A 71 13.07 -12.72 -42.68
C SER A 71 13.56 -11.29 -42.84
N ILE A 72 13.95 -10.87 -44.05
CA ILE A 72 14.39 -9.49 -44.32
C ILE A 72 13.21 -8.52 -44.11
N ALA A 73 12.01 -8.85 -44.61
CA ALA A 73 10.81 -8.05 -44.37
C ALA A 73 10.46 -7.94 -42.87
N ALA A 74 10.58 -9.04 -42.12
CA ALA A 74 10.38 -9.06 -40.69
C ALA A 74 11.38 -8.15 -39.93
N VAL A 75 12.68 -8.22 -40.26
CA VAL A 75 13.67 -7.31 -39.65
C VAL A 75 13.39 -5.87 -40.01
N ARG A 76 13.05 -5.58 -41.27
CA ARG A 76 12.71 -4.22 -41.72
C ARG A 76 11.58 -3.64 -40.88
N HIS A 77 10.53 -4.42 -40.66
CA HIS A 77 9.41 -4.01 -39.82
C HIS A 77 9.84 -3.78 -38.36
N LEU A 78 10.64 -4.67 -37.78
CA LEU A 78 11.14 -4.53 -36.42
C LEU A 78 12.06 -3.30 -36.24
N VAL A 79 12.93 -3.01 -37.21
CA VAL A 79 13.79 -1.82 -37.23
C VAL A 79 12.97 -0.54 -37.33
N PHE A 80 11.98 -0.51 -38.23
CA PHE A 80 11.08 0.63 -38.37
C PHE A 80 10.32 0.90 -37.06
N GLU A 81 9.83 -0.15 -36.40
CA GLU A 81 9.16 -0.06 -35.11
C GLU A 81 10.12 0.47 -34.02
N ALA A 82 11.36 -0.01 -33.99
CA ALA A 82 12.39 0.45 -33.06
C ALA A 82 12.74 1.94 -33.23
N GLN A 83 12.97 2.37 -34.47
CA GLN A 83 13.24 3.77 -34.80
C GLN A 83 12.06 4.67 -34.44
N THR A 84 10.83 4.24 -34.75
CA THR A 84 9.61 5.01 -34.44
C THR A 84 9.42 5.20 -32.94
N LEU A 85 9.61 4.13 -32.15
CA LEU A 85 9.50 4.20 -30.68
C LEU A 85 10.57 5.11 -30.08
N LEU A 86 11.80 5.05 -30.58
CA LEU A 86 12.88 5.90 -30.10
C LEU A 86 12.62 7.38 -30.41
N VAL A 87 12.21 7.70 -31.64
CA VAL A 87 11.86 9.08 -32.03
C VAL A 87 10.71 9.61 -31.19
N SER A 88 9.69 8.79 -30.92
CA SER A 88 8.59 9.15 -30.01
C SER A 88 9.07 9.45 -28.59
N GLN A 89 9.96 8.61 -28.05
CA GLN A 89 10.56 8.81 -26.73
C GLN A 89 11.40 10.09 -26.67
N THR A 90 12.22 10.37 -27.69
CA THR A 90 13.01 11.61 -27.76
C THR A 90 12.12 12.84 -27.84
N LYS A 91 11.03 12.79 -28.63
CA LYS A 91 10.06 13.89 -28.68
C LYS A 91 9.41 14.14 -27.32
N ALA A 92 9.02 13.09 -26.59
CA ALA A 92 8.44 13.23 -25.26
C ALA A 92 9.39 13.88 -24.24
N LEU A 93 10.70 13.57 -24.35
CA LEU A 93 11.74 14.23 -23.54
C LEU A 93 11.87 15.71 -23.88
N VAL A 94 11.86 16.07 -25.17
CA VAL A 94 11.95 17.48 -25.61
C VAL A 94 10.70 18.27 -25.21
N GLU A 95 9.52 17.65 -25.25
CA GLU A 95 8.24 18.27 -24.89
C GLU A 95 8.01 18.36 -23.36
N ASN A 96 8.96 17.93 -22.51
CA ASN A 96 8.83 17.91 -21.05
C ASN A 96 7.55 17.21 -20.55
N LYS A 97 7.08 16.16 -21.24
CA LYS A 97 6.01 15.27 -20.77
C LYS A 97 6.51 14.28 -19.69
N GLU A 98 7.54 14.66 -18.91
CA GLU A 98 8.21 13.80 -17.93
C GLU A 98 7.35 13.48 -16.69
N ASN A 99 6.27 14.21 -16.46
CA ASN A 99 5.37 13.98 -15.33
C ASN A 99 4.44 12.77 -15.50
N GLU A 100 4.46 12.11 -16.67
CA GLU A 100 3.75 10.84 -16.85
C GLU A 100 4.51 9.71 -16.15
N VAL A 101 3.82 9.03 -15.23
CA VAL A 101 4.36 7.87 -14.50
C VAL A 101 4.73 6.80 -15.52
N LYS A 102 6.03 6.48 -15.60
CA LYS A 102 6.53 5.41 -16.48
C LYS A 102 6.17 4.05 -15.91
N GLU A 103 5.11 3.45 -16.42
CA GLU A 103 4.73 2.08 -16.11
C GLU A 103 5.70 1.05 -16.73
N LEU A 104 5.88 -0.08 -16.05
CA LEU A 104 6.60 -1.21 -16.64
C LEU A 104 5.82 -1.81 -17.81
N ALA A 105 6.51 -1.99 -18.93
CA ALA A 105 5.98 -2.73 -20.06
C ALA A 105 5.51 -4.13 -19.62
N PRO A 106 4.36 -4.64 -20.11
CA PRO A 106 3.84 -5.94 -19.70
C PRO A 106 4.82 -7.10 -19.92
N ALA A 107 5.61 -7.07 -20.99
CA ALA A 107 6.66 -8.03 -21.28
C ALA A 107 7.72 -8.07 -20.18
N GLU A 108 8.25 -6.88 -19.87
CA GLU A 108 9.29 -6.68 -18.86
C GLU A 108 8.79 -7.07 -17.47
N ARG A 109 7.59 -6.62 -17.10
CA ARG A 109 6.95 -6.96 -15.83
C ARG A 109 6.84 -8.48 -15.67
N ARG A 110 6.33 -9.19 -16.68
CA ARG A 110 6.19 -10.66 -16.64
C ARG A 110 7.54 -11.36 -16.47
N GLU A 111 8.59 -10.89 -17.16
CA GLU A 111 9.92 -11.48 -17.03
C GLU A 111 10.52 -11.21 -15.65
N ARG A 112 10.37 -10.00 -15.11
CA ARG A 112 10.85 -9.68 -13.75
C ARG A 112 10.15 -10.50 -12.68
N ILE A 113 8.82 -10.67 -12.77
CA ILE A 113 8.07 -11.54 -11.85
C ILE A 113 8.60 -12.97 -11.94
N ARG A 114 8.83 -13.49 -13.15
CA ARG A 114 9.37 -14.84 -13.37
C ARG A 114 10.78 -14.99 -12.80
N ALA A 115 11.65 -14.01 -13.03
CA ALA A 115 13.02 -14.01 -12.50
C ALA A 115 13.03 -13.95 -10.97
N GLN A 116 12.19 -13.09 -10.37
CA GLN A 116 12.02 -13.01 -8.93
C GLN A 116 11.49 -14.32 -8.34
N ALA A 117 10.48 -14.93 -8.94
CA ALA A 117 9.94 -16.22 -8.50
C ALA A 117 10.98 -17.35 -8.56
N ARG A 118 11.90 -17.32 -9.53
CA ARG A 118 13.04 -18.25 -9.60
C ARG A 118 14.10 -17.98 -8.53
N LYS A 119 14.34 -16.71 -8.20
CA LYS A 119 15.30 -16.30 -7.16
C LYS A 119 14.78 -16.62 -5.76
N LEU A 120 13.50 -16.34 -5.51
CA LEU A 120 12.83 -16.43 -4.22
C LEU A 120 12.09 -17.77 -4.06
N THR A 121 12.80 -18.89 -4.26
CA THR A 121 12.22 -20.22 -4.09
C THR A 121 11.73 -20.43 -2.66
N GLY A 122 10.48 -20.86 -2.49
CA GLY A 122 9.87 -21.10 -1.18
C GLY A 122 9.05 -19.94 -0.62
N ILE A 123 9.09 -18.75 -1.24
CA ILE A 123 8.23 -17.63 -0.88
C ILE A 123 6.96 -17.70 -1.75
N SER A 124 5.79 -17.76 -1.10
CA SER A 124 4.51 -17.72 -1.82
C SER A 124 4.26 -16.31 -2.35
N MET A 125 4.04 -16.18 -3.66
CA MET A 125 3.68 -14.92 -4.33
C MET A 125 2.23 -14.98 -4.87
N SER A 126 1.31 -15.57 -4.09
CA SER A 126 -0.07 -15.83 -4.48
C SER A 126 -1.07 -15.35 -3.43
N GLY A 127 -2.25 -14.91 -3.89
CA GLY A 127 -3.35 -14.50 -3.01
C GLY A 127 -3.00 -13.27 -2.18
N GLN A 128 -2.89 -13.42 -0.85
CA GLN A 128 -2.64 -12.30 0.06
C GLN A 128 -1.21 -11.74 -0.04
N THR A 129 -0.24 -12.52 -0.52
CA THR A 129 1.14 -12.07 -0.72
C THR A 129 1.42 -11.60 -2.14
N GLU A 130 0.47 -11.79 -3.07
CA GLU A 130 0.60 -11.33 -4.44
C GLU A 130 0.51 -9.79 -4.52
N CYS A 131 1.53 -9.17 -5.09
CA CYS A 131 1.65 -7.73 -5.18
C CYS A 131 0.88 -7.17 -6.39
N SER A 132 0.19 -6.04 -6.21
CA SER A 132 -0.47 -5.33 -7.30
C SER A 132 0.52 -4.69 -8.27
N TYR A 133 0.09 -4.44 -9.50
CA TYR A 133 0.95 -3.75 -10.48
C TYR A 133 1.15 -2.28 -10.12
N ALA A 134 0.13 -1.61 -9.58
CA ALA A 134 0.26 -0.26 -9.02
C ALA A 134 1.37 -0.14 -7.94
N SER A 135 1.63 -1.21 -7.18
CA SER A 135 2.71 -1.22 -6.18
C SER A 135 4.10 -1.16 -6.81
N TYR A 136 4.28 -1.75 -8.00
CA TYR A 136 5.52 -1.66 -8.76
C TYR A 136 5.73 -0.25 -9.28
N ASP A 137 4.67 0.44 -9.71
CA ASP A 137 4.77 1.80 -10.23
C ASP A 137 5.17 2.82 -9.13
N LEU A 138 4.71 2.62 -7.88
CA LEU A 138 5.18 3.39 -6.72
C LEU A 138 6.69 3.25 -6.50
N CYS A 139 7.21 2.02 -6.59
CA CYS A 139 8.64 1.75 -6.42
C CYS A 139 9.46 2.21 -7.63
N MET A 140 8.88 2.16 -8.82
CA MET A 140 9.48 2.66 -10.05
C MET A 140 9.64 4.19 -10.02
N LYS A 141 8.64 4.90 -9.49
CA LYS A 141 8.71 6.34 -9.25
C LYS A 141 9.87 6.69 -8.32
N LEU A 142 9.99 5.99 -7.19
CA LEU A 142 11.09 6.15 -6.23
C LEU A 142 12.47 6.03 -6.93
N LEU A 143 12.66 5.01 -7.77
CA LEU A 143 13.92 4.79 -8.51
C LEU A 143 14.15 5.84 -9.61
N THR A 144 13.08 6.29 -10.27
CA THR A 144 13.14 7.30 -11.33
C THR A 144 13.56 8.64 -10.76
N ASP A 145 12.88 9.07 -9.68
CA ASP A 145 13.16 10.30 -8.94
C ASP A 145 14.52 10.25 -8.22
N ASN A 146 15.13 9.05 -8.12
CA ASN A 146 16.40 8.80 -7.44
C ASN A 146 16.42 9.31 -5.99
N CYS A 147 15.26 9.31 -5.33
CA CYS A 147 15.09 9.89 -4.00
C CYS A 147 14.19 9.00 -3.14
N ILE A 148 14.59 8.77 -1.89
CA ILE A 148 13.75 8.03 -0.94
C ILE A 148 12.56 8.89 -0.53
N SER A 149 11.36 8.34 -0.70
CA SER A 149 10.13 8.86 -0.13
C SER A 149 9.41 7.75 0.62
N TYR A 150 8.67 8.10 1.69
CA TYR A 150 7.99 7.10 2.51
C TYR A 150 6.89 6.37 1.73
N LEU A 151 7.09 5.07 1.50
CA LEU A 151 6.09 4.18 0.90
C LEU A 151 5.25 3.51 1.99
N SER A 152 4.11 4.14 2.30
CA SER A 152 3.17 3.63 3.31
C SER A 152 2.72 2.20 3.01
N PRO A 153 2.78 1.24 3.97
CA PRO A 153 2.33 -0.14 3.78
C PRO A 153 0.89 -0.23 3.26
N ALA A 154 0.01 0.69 3.66
CA ALA A 154 -1.38 0.70 3.24
C ALA A 154 -1.56 0.82 1.71
N LYS A 155 -0.59 1.40 0.97
CA LYS A 155 -0.66 1.52 -0.49
C LYS A 155 -0.34 0.21 -1.24
N PHE A 156 0.24 -0.77 -0.55
CA PHE A 156 0.61 -2.04 -1.15
C PHE A 156 -0.56 -3.01 -1.07
N ILE A 157 -1.50 -2.90 -2.01
CA ILE A 157 -2.68 -3.76 -2.08
C ILE A 157 -2.36 -5.11 -2.75
N THR A 158 -3.28 -6.06 -2.65
CA THR A 158 -3.16 -7.34 -3.37
C THR A 158 -3.53 -7.17 -4.85
N ARG A 159 -3.00 -8.06 -5.70
CA ARG A 159 -3.41 -8.12 -7.11
C ARG A 159 -4.90 -8.34 -7.28
N GLU A 160 -5.51 -9.13 -6.41
CA GLU A 160 -6.96 -9.36 -6.41
C GLU A 160 -7.74 -8.07 -6.10
N ALA A 161 -7.29 -7.26 -5.13
CA ALA A 161 -7.93 -5.98 -4.79
C ALA A 161 -7.79 -4.94 -5.90
N GLU A 162 -6.67 -4.94 -6.62
CA GLU A 162 -6.47 -4.15 -7.83
C GLU A 162 -7.45 -4.55 -8.94
N LEU A 163 -7.60 -5.86 -9.21
CA LEU A 163 -8.53 -6.38 -10.21
C LEU A 163 -10.00 -6.13 -9.88
N ARG A 164 -10.34 -6.08 -8.59
CA ARG A 164 -11.69 -5.76 -8.12
C ARG A 164 -12.02 -4.26 -8.17
N SER A 165 -11.07 -3.40 -8.51
CA SER A 165 -11.34 -1.96 -8.58
C SER A 165 -12.28 -1.61 -9.73
N GLU A 166 -13.22 -0.70 -9.46
CA GLU A 166 -14.00 -0.06 -10.52
C GLU A 166 -13.11 0.91 -11.32
N LYS A 167 -13.52 1.20 -12.56
CA LYS A 167 -12.80 2.15 -13.44
C LYS A 167 -12.70 3.53 -12.78
N PRO A 168 -11.56 4.24 -12.93
CA PRO A 168 -11.38 5.57 -12.37
C PRO A 168 -12.52 6.50 -12.79
N ARG A 169 -13.08 7.24 -11.82
CA ARG A 169 -14.13 8.21 -12.10
C ARG A 169 -13.48 9.47 -12.67
N LYS A 170 -14.04 9.96 -13.78
CA LYS A 170 -13.61 11.22 -14.38
C LYS A 170 -14.10 12.37 -13.51
N GLU A 171 -13.19 13.14 -12.93
CA GLU A 171 -13.53 14.36 -12.19
C GLU A 171 -13.12 15.59 -13.02
N LEU A 172 -13.97 16.61 -13.01
CA LEU A 172 -13.71 17.88 -13.69
C LEU A 172 -12.91 18.77 -12.74
N ASP A 173 -11.63 19.01 -13.05
CA ASP A 173 -10.80 19.99 -12.34
C ASP A 173 -10.86 21.33 -13.09
N VAL A 174 -11.21 22.41 -12.38
CA VAL A 174 -11.34 23.75 -12.97
C VAL A 174 -10.07 24.54 -12.64
N GLN A 175 -9.14 24.63 -13.59
CA GLN A 175 -7.95 25.45 -13.44
C GLN A 175 -8.00 26.64 -14.39
N ALA A 176 -7.89 27.85 -13.84
CA ALA A 176 -7.69 29.11 -14.59
C ALA A 176 -8.55 29.24 -15.86
N SER A 177 -9.88 29.18 -15.71
CA SER A 177 -10.88 29.29 -16.81
C SER A 177 -10.88 28.17 -17.86
N THR A 178 -10.14 27.07 -17.66
CA THR A 178 -10.18 25.89 -18.52
C THR A 178 -10.62 24.66 -17.72
N LEU A 179 -11.66 23.96 -18.20
CA LEU A 179 -12.12 22.70 -17.61
C LEU A 179 -11.20 21.57 -18.08
N VAL A 180 -10.37 21.04 -17.18
CA VAL A 180 -9.54 19.87 -17.46
C VAL A 180 -10.19 18.67 -16.78
N VAL A 181 -10.74 17.76 -17.58
CA VAL A 181 -11.15 16.44 -17.08
C VAL A 181 -9.88 15.70 -16.70
N ARG A 182 -9.67 15.43 -15.41
CA ARG A 182 -8.60 14.54 -14.95
C ARG A 182 -9.21 13.28 -14.37
N ASP A 183 -8.68 12.15 -14.80
CA ASP A 183 -8.99 10.87 -14.20
C ASP A 183 -8.29 10.84 -12.83
N ARG A 184 -9.07 10.77 -11.75
CA ARG A 184 -8.54 10.56 -10.41
C ARG A 184 -8.57 9.06 -10.13
N ASP A 185 -7.40 8.45 -10.07
CA ASP A 185 -7.31 7.05 -9.66
C ASP A 185 -7.91 6.88 -8.25
N PRO A 186 -8.72 5.84 -8.03
CA PRO A 186 -9.24 5.55 -6.71
C PRO A 186 -8.05 5.34 -5.77
N ASP A 187 -8.06 6.03 -4.62
CA ASP A 187 -7.01 5.92 -3.61
C ASP A 187 -7.14 4.55 -2.92
N GLN A 188 -6.63 3.51 -3.59
CA GLN A 188 -6.74 2.15 -3.11
C GLN A 188 -5.81 1.96 -1.93
N SER A 189 -6.37 1.45 -0.84
CA SER A 189 -5.61 1.11 0.36
C SER A 189 -6.01 -0.24 0.90
N CYS A 190 -5.05 -0.94 1.50
CA CYS A 190 -5.27 -2.17 2.22
C CYS A 190 -5.33 -1.91 3.73
N ASP A 191 -6.02 -2.81 4.43
CA ASP A 191 -6.04 -2.79 5.88
C ASP A 191 -4.64 -3.06 6.45
N THR A 192 -4.25 -2.26 7.45
CA THR A 192 -3.00 -2.37 8.20
C THR A 192 -3.25 -2.33 9.71
N SER A 193 -4.50 -2.50 10.14
CA SER A 193 -4.90 -2.40 11.54
C SER A 193 -4.48 -3.60 12.40
N THR A 194 -4.40 -4.78 11.79
CA THR A 194 -3.95 -6.01 12.47
C THR A 194 -2.50 -6.34 12.15
N ALA A 195 -1.82 -7.07 13.03
CA ALA A 195 -0.45 -7.52 12.83
C ALA A 195 -0.30 -8.34 11.53
N LEU A 196 -1.25 -9.24 11.25
CA LEU A 196 -1.24 -10.07 10.05
C LEU A 196 -1.49 -9.24 8.78
N SER A 197 -2.48 -8.36 8.80
CA SER A 197 -2.76 -7.46 7.66
C SER A 197 -1.54 -6.58 7.36
N LEU A 198 -0.90 -6.04 8.40
CA LEU A 198 0.31 -5.24 8.29
C LEU A 198 1.48 -6.07 7.71
N HIS A 199 1.70 -7.27 8.21
CA HIS A 199 2.73 -8.17 7.70
C HIS A 199 2.55 -8.44 6.19
N HIS A 200 1.34 -8.78 5.74
CA HIS A 200 1.09 -8.98 4.31
C HIS A 200 1.37 -7.72 3.48
N ALA A 201 0.97 -6.55 3.98
CA ALA A 201 1.23 -5.27 3.30
C ALA A 201 2.72 -4.94 3.20
N MET A 202 3.47 -5.10 4.30
CA MET A 202 4.91 -4.88 4.31
C MET A 202 5.66 -5.92 3.46
N HIS A 203 5.22 -7.17 3.45
CA HIS A 203 5.76 -8.23 2.61
C HIS A 203 5.59 -7.92 1.12
N ARG A 204 4.40 -7.46 0.70
CA ARG A 204 4.17 -6.99 -0.69
C ARG A 204 5.08 -5.82 -1.06
N ARG A 205 5.33 -4.89 -0.12
CA ARG A 205 6.31 -3.81 -0.30
C ARG A 205 7.73 -4.33 -0.50
N SER A 206 8.17 -5.29 0.31
CA SER A 206 9.48 -5.94 0.14
C SER A 206 9.63 -6.58 -1.24
N LEU A 207 8.60 -7.31 -1.71
CA LEU A 207 8.59 -7.92 -3.05
C LEU A 207 8.63 -6.87 -4.17
N ALA A 208 7.89 -5.77 -4.04
CA ALA A 208 7.87 -4.70 -5.03
C ALA A 208 9.23 -3.99 -5.15
N LEU A 209 9.88 -3.72 -4.01
CA LEU A 209 11.20 -3.09 -3.98
C LEU A 209 12.28 -3.97 -4.63
N ASP A 210 12.24 -5.29 -4.39
CA ASP A 210 13.15 -6.25 -5.01
C ASP A 210 12.91 -6.40 -6.52
N LEU A 211 11.64 -6.44 -6.95
CA LEU A 211 11.29 -6.58 -8.36
C LEU A 211 11.75 -5.39 -9.20
N ILE A 212 11.63 -4.17 -8.66
CA ILE A 212 12.14 -2.96 -9.33
C ILE A 212 13.67 -2.88 -9.27
N GLY A 213 14.29 -3.55 -8.30
CA GLY A 213 15.73 -3.52 -8.06
C GLY A 213 16.16 -2.29 -7.26
N VAL A 214 15.32 -1.84 -6.32
CA VAL A 214 15.67 -0.80 -5.34
C VAL A 214 16.54 -1.39 -4.23
N THR A 215 16.22 -2.59 -3.77
CA THR A 215 16.92 -3.29 -2.69
C THR A 215 16.57 -4.78 -2.71
N ASP A 216 17.41 -5.64 -2.14
CA ASP A 216 17.15 -7.08 -2.05
C ASP A 216 16.01 -7.43 -1.09
N TYR A 217 15.17 -8.39 -1.49
CA TYR A 217 14.01 -8.83 -0.71
C TYR A 217 14.37 -9.22 0.73
N PHE A 218 15.43 -10.01 0.94
CA PHE A 218 15.75 -10.53 2.27
C PHE A 218 16.23 -9.44 3.22
N ARG A 219 16.82 -8.36 2.70
CA ARG A 219 17.27 -7.22 3.50
C ARG A 219 16.09 -6.44 4.06
N VAL A 220 15.11 -6.13 3.22
CA VAL A 220 13.88 -5.43 3.63
C VAL A 220 13.05 -6.33 4.52
N GLN A 221 12.85 -7.59 4.14
CA GLN A 221 12.04 -8.52 4.93
C GLN A 221 12.65 -8.76 6.31
N GLY A 222 13.98 -8.89 6.43
CA GLY A 222 14.63 -9.00 7.74
C GLY A 222 14.40 -7.77 8.64
N PHE A 223 14.30 -6.57 8.06
CA PHE A 223 13.90 -5.38 8.82
C PHE A 223 12.41 -5.39 9.20
N VAL A 224 11.52 -5.84 8.31
CA VAL A 224 10.09 -6.01 8.60
C VAL A 224 9.87 -7.02 9.73
N ASP A 225 10.55 -8.16 9.68
CA ASP A 225 10.48 -9.20 10.70
C ASP A 225 11.01 -8.68 12.06
N PHE A 226 12.08 -7.88 12.06
CA PHE A 226 12.57 -7.17 13.24
C PHE A 226 11.50 -6.25 13.86
N LEU A 227 10.82 -5.44 13.05
CA LEU A 227 9.76 -4.56 13.54
C LEU A 227 8.60 -5.36 14.14
N LEU A 228 8.10 -6.37 13.43
CA LEU A 228 6.97 -7.19 13.88
C LEU A 228 7.31 -8.09 15.07
N GLY A 229 8.58 -8.46 15.25
CA GLY A 229 9.08 -9.17 16.43
C GLY A 229 8.79 -8.40 17.73
N HIS A 230 8.75 -7.07 17.69
CA HIS A 230 8.44 -6.24 18.86
C HIS A 230 7.00 -6.37 19.35
N LEU A 231 6.06 -6.88 18.52
CA LEU A 231 4.70 -7.18 18.97
C LEU A 231 4.65 -8.37 19.93
N HIS A 232 5.64 -9.24 19.89
CA HIS A 232 5.71 -10.46 20.69
C HIS A 232 6.55 -10.30 21.95
N GLN A 233 7.19 -9.14 22.13
CA GLN A 233 7.96 -8.86 23.34
C GLN A 233 7.02 -8.67 24.53
N GLU A 234 7.30 -9.36 25.62
CA GLU A 234 6.56 -9.18 26.86
C GLU A 234 6.83 -7.78 27.42
N PRO A 235 5.77 -6.98 27.69
CA PRO A 235 5.96 -5.66 28.26
C PRO A 235 6.53 -5.78 29.67
N ILE A 236 7.53 -4.93 29.98
CA ILE A 236 8.08 -4.78 31.33
C ILE A 236 6.95 -4.33 32.27
N ALA A 237 6.99 -4.76 33.53
CA ALA A 237 6.01 -4.37 34.54
C ALA A 237 5.80 -2.84 34.56
N GLY A 238 4.54 -2.40 34.44
CA GLY A 238 4.17 -0.97 34.37
C GLY A 238 4.18 -0.35 32.97
N SER A 239 4.63 -1.08 31.94
CA SER A 239 4.61 -0.62 30.54
C SER A 239 3.48 -1.28 29.72
N ARG A 240 3.15 -0.70 28.58
CA ARG A 240 2.23 -1.29 27.58
C ARG A 240 3.02 -2.04 26.52
N ALA A 241 2.41 -3.12 26.04
CA ALA A 241 2.92 -3.83 24.87
C ALA A 241 2.99 -2.92 23.65
N THR A 242 3.96 -3.19 22.78
CA THR A 242 4.15 -2.47 21.53
C THR A 242 2.93 -2.64 20.64
N SER A 243 2.40 -1.52 20.15
CA SER A 243 1.23 -1.49 19.27
C SER A 243 1.62 -1.50 17.79
N VAL A 244 0.68 -1.91 16.93
CA VAL A 244 0.81 -1.78 15.47
C VAL A 244 1.08 -0.34 15.04
N GLN A 245 0.53 0.65 15.74
CA GLN A 245 0.79 2.07 15.46
C GLN A 245 2.25 2.46 15.75
N GLN A 246 2.84 1.94 16.84
CA GLN A 246 4.27 2.15 17.12
C GLN A 246 5.15 1.59 16.01
N ILE A 247 4.79 0.43 15.44
CA ILE A 247 5.49 -0.15 14.29
C ILE A 247 5.39 0.74 13.06
N LEU A 248 4.21 1.27 12.75
CA LEU A 248 4.05 2.19 11.61
C LEU A 248 4.85 3.49 11.79
N HIS A 249 4.97 3.99 13.02
CA HIS A 249 5.83 5.13 13.33
C HIS A 249 7.31 4.79 13.19
N ALA A 250 7.76 3.63 13.69
CA ALA A 250 9.13 3.15 13.53
C ALA A 250 9.49 2.93 12.06
N ASP A 251 8.59 2.33 11.28
CA ASP A 251 8.75 2.16 9.83
C ASP A 251 8.90 3.52 9.14
N ARG A 252 8.01 4.49 9.40
CA ARG A 252 8.15 5.84 8.84
C ARG A 252 9.47 6.50 9.22
N ALA A 253 9.90 6.37 10.47
CA ALA A 253 11.18 6.90 10.94
C ALA A 253 12.37 6.26 10.21
N ALA A 254 12.31 4.95 9.95
CA ALA A 254 13.33 4.23 9.20
C ALA A 254 13.45 4.74 7.75
N TRP A 255 12.33 4.99 7.08
CA TRP A 255 12.33 5.56 5.73
C TRP A 255 12.87 6.99 5.68
N MET A 256 12.53 7.83 6.67
CA MET A 256 13.14 9.16 6.79
C MET A 256 14.65 9.06 7.03
N ARG A 257 15.08 8.11 7.86
CA ARG A 257 16.50 7.87 8.12
C ARG A 257 17.24 7.35 6.89
N LEU A 258 16.62 6.50 6.08
CA LEU A 258 17.19 6.08 4.80
C LEU A 258 17.41 7.28 3.88
N ALA A 259 16.43 8.19 3.77
CA ALA A 259 16.58 9.40 2.96
C ALA A 259 17.75 10.27 3.42
N GLU A 260 17.97 10.42 4.73
CA GLU A 260 19.13 11.13 5.28
C GLU A 260 20.47 10.45 4.96
N LEU A 261 20.49 9.12 4.90
CA LEU A 261 21.70 8.32 4.67
C LEU A 261 22.03 8.11 3.19
N THR A 262 21.13 8.48 2.28
CA THR A 262 21.32 8.36 0.82
C THR A 262 21.13 9.70 0.11
N PRO A 263 21.94 10.74 0.38
CA PRO A 263 21.85 12.03 -0.31
C PRO A 263 22.22 11.92 -1.80
N ASP A 264 23.12 10.99 -2.15
CA ASP A 264 23.57 10.76 -3.53
C ASP A 264 22.56 9.94 -4.37
N GLY A 265 21.46 9.53 -3.75
CA GLY A 265 20.38 8.76 -4.34
C GLY A 265 20.45 7.25 -4.10
N ILE A 266 19.63 6.50 -4.83
CA ILE A 266 19.34 5.08 -4.58
C ILE A 266 19.61 4.17 -5.77
N ARG A 267 20.11 4.75 -6.88
CA ARG A 267 20.55 3.98 -8.04
C ARG A 267 21.78 3.16 -7.69
N ARG A 268 22.00 2.08 -8.45
CA ARG A 268 23.19 1.24 -8.31
C ARG A 268 24.44 2.09 -8.40
N ASP A 269 25.38 1.82 -7.50
CA ASP A 269 26.68 2.48 -7.50
C ASP A 269 27.55 2.02 -8.69
N ALA A 270 28.75 2.60 -8.81
CA ALA A 270 29.70 2.22 -9.87
C ALA A 270 30.15 0.75 -9.78
N ALA A 271 30.05 0.12 -8.61
CA ALA A 271 30.34 -1.29 -8.40
C ALA A 271 29.13 -2.21 -8.72
N GLY A 272 27.98 -1.63 -9.05
CA GLY A 272 26.73 -2.34 -9.34
C GLY A 272 25.95 -2.77 -8.10
N ALA A 273 26.38 -2.39 -6.89
CA ALA A 273 25.71 -2.70 -5.64
C ALA A 273 24.52 -1.74 -5.38
N LEU A 274 23.56 -2.22 -4.59
CA LEU A 274 22.38 -1.46 -4.19
C LEU A 274 22.67 -0.72 -2.88
N PRO A 275 22.66 0.63 -2.86
CA PRO A 275 23.08 1.39 -1.68
C PRO A 275 22.28 1.06 -0.41
N LEU A 276 20.98 0.78 -0.56
CA LEU A 276 20.07 0.54 0.55
C LEU A 276 20.31 -0.81 1.26
N ASP A 277 20.88 -1.81 0.58
CA ASP A 277 21.01 -3.18 1.10
C ASP A 277 21.81 -3.23 2.41
N SER A 278 22.85 -2.39 2.52
CA SER A 278 23.68 -2.29 3.73
C SER A 278 23.01 -1.48 4.84
N LEU A 279 22.09 -0.59 4.50
CA LEU A 279 21.47 0.33 5.43
C LEU A 279 20.35 -0.32 6.25
N TRP A 280 19.60 -1.27 5.67
CA TRP A 280 18.50 -1.96 6.38
C TRP A 280 18.94 -2.62 7.68
N ALA A 281 20.11 -3.25 7.70
CA ALA A 281 20.66 -3.84 8.92
C ALA A 281 21.01 -2.77 9.97
N ARG A 282 21.56 -1.63 9.54
CA ARG A 282 21.91 -0.51 10.43
C ARG A 282 20.68 0.12 11.09
N LEU A 283 19.54 0.14 10.39
CA LEU A 283 18.28 0.67 10.92
C LEU A 283 17.76 -0.10 12.15
N GLN A 284 18.10 -1.39 12.27
CA GLN A 284 17.72 -2.19 13.44
C GLN A 284 18.37 -1.69 14.74
N THR A 285 19.52 -1.01 14.62
CA THR A 285 20.27 -0.42 15.74
C THR A 285 20.16 1.11 15.80
N ASP A 286 19.44 1.75 14.87
CA ASP A 286 19.40 3.21 14.78
C ASP A 286 18.49 3.80 15.87
N PRO A 287 18.99 4.71 16.72
CA PRO A 287 18.21 5.31 17.80
C PRO A 287 16.92 6.02 17.32
N LYS A 288 16.94 6.63 16.13
CA LYS A 288 15.76 7.32 15.57
C LYS A 288 14.63 6.34 15.25
N VAL A 289 14.95 5.07 14.97
CA VAL A 289 13.97 4.01 14.69
C VAL A 289 13.55 3.33 15.99
N ILE A 290 14.52 2.89 16.79
CA ILE A 290 14.29 2.15 18.05
C ILE A 290 13.44 2.96 19.01
N PHE A 291 13.62 4.28 19.07
CA PHE A 291 12.85 5.15 19.96
C PHE A 291 11.33 4.94 19.84
N HIS A 292 10.83 4.67 18.63
CA HIS A 292 9.40 4.44 18.39
C HIS A 292 8.92 3.06 18.87
N LEU A 293 9.83 2.11 19.03
CA LEU A 293 9.56 0.73 19.46
C LEU A 293 9.62 0.56 20.98
N LEU A 294 10.11 1.56 21.71
CA LEU A 294 10.21 1.50 23.17
C LEU A 294 8.81 1.33 23.81
N PRO A 295 8.67 0.43 24.80
CA PRO A 295 7.44 0.30 25.57
C PRO A 295 7.07 1.64 26.21
N ARG A 296 5.81 2.04 26.06
CA ARG A 296 5.31 3.30 26.62
C ARG A 296 4.73 3.04 28.00
N GLU A 297 4.81 4.05 28.87
CA GLU A 297 4.22 3.97 30.21
C GLU A 297 2.74 3.59 30.12
N GLY A 298 2.39 2.55 30.86
CA GLY A 298 1.03 2.09 30.99
C GLY A 298 0.35 2.78 32.15
N GLY A 299 -0.57 3.71 31.86
CA GLY A 299 -1.60 4.05 32.84
C GLY A 299 -2.27 2.75 33.30
N ALA A 300 -2.16 2.46 34.60
CA ALA A 300 -2.53 1.19 35.21
C ALA A 300 -3.91 0.74 34.75
N LEU A 301 -3.96 -0.30 33.91
CA LEU A 301 -5.17 -1.11 33.83
C LEU A 301 -5.24 -1.83 35.17
N LYS A 302 -6.11 -1.35 36.08
CA LYS A 302 -6.58 -2.13 37.21
C LYS A 302 -7.12 -3.44 36.64
N ARG A 303 -6.27 -4.47 36.61
CA ARG A 303 -6.73 -5.84 36.59
C ARG A 303 -7.48 -5.99 37.91
N GLU A 304 -8.80 -5.94 37.87
CA GLU A 304 -9.61 -6.45 38.98
C GLU A 304 -9.20 -7.91 39.14
N HIS A 305 -8.27 -8.14 40.06
CA HIS A 305 -7.92 -9.46 40.52
C HIS A 305 -9.17 -9.93 41.27
N ASN A 306 -9.98 -10.77 40.62
CA ASN A 306 -10.98 -11.56 41.32
C ASN A 306 -10.20 -12.54 42.20
N GLU A 307 -9.85 -12.09 43.40
CA GLU A 307 -9.41 -12.99 44.47
C GLU A 307 -10.59 -13.90 44.78
N ILE A 308 -10.47 -15.16 44.35
CA ILE A 308 -11.36 -16.23 44.81
C ILE A 308 -11.01 -16.44 46.28
N LYS A 309 -11.78 -15.81 47.17
CA LYS A 309 -11.71 -16.13 48.61
C LYS A 309 -12.19 -17.57 48.81
N PRO A 310 -11.44 -18.42 49.54
CA PRO A 310 -11.94 -19.73 49.91
C PRO A 310 -13.05 -19.55 50.95
N ASP A 311 -14.23 -20.05 50.61
CA ASP A 311 -15.44 -20.01 51.43
C ASP A 311 -15.33 -21.06 52.55
N LEU A 312 -15.22 -20.60 53.79
CA LEU A 312 -15.43 -21.40 54.98
C LEU A 312 -16.59 -20.75 55.75
N THR A 313 -17.78 -21.35 55.67
CA THR A 313 -18.64 -21.65 56.83
C THR A 313 -19.94 -22.31 56.39
N ASP A 314 -20.16 -23.51 56.93
CA ASP A 314 -21.40 -24.27 56.91
C ASP A 314 -22.59 -23.44 57.39
N THR A 315 -23.70 -23.50 56.67
CA THR A 315 -25.04 -23.59 57.27
C THR A 315 -26.04 -24.18 56.27
N PRO A 316 -26.86 -25.18 56.67
CA PRO A 316 -27.78 -25.85 55.77
C PRO A 316 -29.15 -25.18 55.76
N THR A 317 -29.82 -25.24 54.60
CA THR A 317 -31.28 -25.41 54.36
C THR A 317 -31.89 -24.40 53.37
N LYS A 318 -32.26 -24.86 52.17
CA LYS A 318 -33.64 -25.19 51.75
C LYS A 318 -33.72 -25.33 50.22
N LYS A 319 -34.47 -26.35 49.80
CA LYS A 319 -34.69 -26.82 48.43
C LYS A 319 -35.52 -25.88 47.55
N GLN A 320 -35.34 -26.09 46.23
CA GLN A 320 -36.28 -25.88 45.11
C GLN A 320 -36.50 -24.42 44.67
N ARG A 321 -36.39 -24.05 43.38
CA ARG A 321 -37.17 -24.61 42.26
C ARG A 321 -36.57 -24.18 40.90
N LYS A 322 -36.67 -25.07 39.92
CA LYS A 322 -36.44 -24.86 38.48
C LYS A 322 -37.53 -23.94 37.94
N GLY A 323 -37.16 -22.84 37.28
CA GLY A 323 -38.08 -21.90 36.64
C GLY A 323 -37.47 -21.31 35.38
N THR A 324 -38.06 -21.65 34.24
CA THR A 324 -37.86 -21.09 32.91
C THR A 324 -38.30 -19.61 32.88
N GLY A 325 -37.48 -18.70 32.33
CA GLY A 325 -37.88 -17.30 32.21
C GLY A 325 -36.85 -16.34 31.62
N LYS A 326 -37.06 -16.00 30.34
CA LYS A 326 -36.88 -14.70 29.65
C LYS A 326 -35.70 -13.78 29.99
N GLY A 327 -35.02 -13.37 28.92
CA GLY A 327 -33.81 -12.53 28.90
C GLY A 327 -33.84 -11.29 29.79
N LYS A 328 -32.75 -11.13 30.54
CA LYS A 328 -32.43 -9.89 31.26
C LYS A 328 -31.96 -8.83 30.27
N THR A 329 -32.82 -7.83 30.08
CA THR A 329 -32.50 -6.52 29.50
C THR A 329 -31.23 -5.97 30.15
N LYS A 330 -30.17 -5.77 29.34
CA LYS A 330 -28.99 -4.98 29.74
C LYS A 330 -29.46 -3.59 30.15
N THR A 331 -29.43 -3.28 31.44
CA THR A 331 -29.42 -1.90 31.91
C THR A 331 -28.09 -1.29 31.46
N LEU A 332 -28.14 -0.45 30.42
CA LEU A 332 -26.97 0.32 29.98
C LEU A 332 -26.50 1.18 31.16
N ARG A 333 -25.32 0.87 31.69
CA ARG A 333 -24.66 1.66 32.75
C ARG A 333 -24.60 3.12 32.34
N GLU A 334 -24.83 4.01 33.30
CA GLU A 334 -24.69 5.45 33.10
C GLU A 334 -23.24 5.77 32.68
N PRO A 335 -23.04 6.56 31.62
CA PRO A 335 -21.70 6.93 31.18
C PRO A 335 -21.02 7.82 32.22
N SER A 336 -19.77 7.52 32.55
CA SER A 336 -18.98 8.17 33.61
C SER A 336 -18.76 9.68 33.46
N ASN A 337 -18.99 10.23 32.26
CA ASN A 337 -18.78 11.65 31.93
C ASN A 337 -20.10 12.44 31.85
N LEU A 338 -21.12 12.02 32.60
CA LEU A 338 -22.42 12.69 32.63
C LEU A 338 -22.33 14.00 33.43
N PRO A 339 -22.73 15.16 32.87
CA PRO A 339 -22.77 16.43 33.58
C PRO A 339 -23.59 16.35 34.87
N GLU A 340 -23.20 17.09 35.90
CA GLU A 340 -23.78 16.96 37.26
C GLU A 340 -25.28 17.21 37.30
N GLU A 341 -25.77 18.18 36.51
CA GLU A 341 -27.20 18.50 36.36
C GLU A 341 -28.04 17.36 35.77
N LEU A 342 -27.39 16.39 35.13
CA LEU A 342 -28.03 15.26 34.45
C LEU A 342 -27.82 13.92 35.17
N LYS A 343 -27.10 13.88 36.29
CA LYS A 343 -26.91 12.67 37.10
C LYS A 343 -28.26 12.15 37.63
N GLY A 344 -28.50 10.85 37.52
CA GLY A 344 -29.77 10.21 37.92
C GLY A 344 -30.92 10.34 36.90
N LEU A 345 -30.69 10.97 35.75
CA LEU A 345 -31.66 11.04 34.65
C LEU A 345 -31.30 10.06 33.52
N SER A 346 -32.31 9.50 32.86
CA SER A 346 -32.09 8.47 31.83
C SER A 346 -31.45 9.04 30.56
N SER A 347 -30.17 8.74 30.36
CA SER A 347 -29.38 9.14 29.18
C SER A 347 -29.76 8.41 27.89
N TRP A 348 -30.61 7.39 27.98
CA TRP A 348 -30.97 6.52 26.87
C TRP A 348 -32.49 6.49 26.68
N THR A 349 -32.94 6.30 25.44
CA THR A 349 -34.35 5.99 25.18
C THR A 349 -34.63 4.51 25.46
N LYS A 350 -35.91 4.13 25.61
CA LYS A 350 -36.32 2.72 25.66
C LYS A 350 -35.87 1.92 24.42
N THR A 351 -35.62 2.62 23.31
CA THR A 351 -35.13 2.08 22.04
C THR A 351 -33.60 2.05 21.93
N GLY A 352 -32.85 2.37 23.00
CA GLY A 352 -31.39 2.31 23.04
C GLY A 352 -30.67 3.46 22.34
N LYS A 353 -31.36 4.53 21.94
CA LYS A 353 -30.75 5.73 21.36
C LYS A 353 -30.31 6.68 22.47
N ARG A 354 -29.09 7.24 22.37
CA ARG A 354 -28.59 8.25 23.31
C ARG A 354 -29.38 9.55 23.19
N ARG A 355 -29.77 10.14 24.31
CA ARG A 355 -30.38 11.48 24.36
C ARG A 355 -29.31 12.57 24.33
N CYS A 356 -29.60 13.68 23.66
CA CYS A 356 -28.68 14.81 23.59
C CYS A 356 -28.63 15.52 24.95
N TRP A 357 -27.45 15.48 25.60
CA TRP A 357 -27.23 16.15 26.88
C TRP A 357 -27.32 17.67 26.76
N GLY A 358 -26.73 18.26 25.72
CA GLY A 358 -26.78 19.71 25.47
C GLY A 358 -28.20 20.25 25.35
N PHE A 359 -29.12 19.46 24.78
CA PHE A 359 -30.54 19.85 24.74
C PHE A 359 -31.20 19.82 26.12
N ASN A 360 -30.79 18.92 27.01
CA ASN A 360 -31.41 18.76 28.34
C ASN A 360 -30.80 19.68 29.41
N MET A 361 -29.63 20.26 29.17
CA MET A 361 -28.99 21.27 30.02
C MET A 361 -29.56 22.68 29.75
N ALA A 362 -29.29 23.62 30.66
CA ALA A 362 -29.66 25.03 30.50
C ALA A 362 -28.98 25.70 29.28
N SER A 363 -27.80 25.22 28.88
CA SER A 363 -27.06 25.72 27.72
C SER A 363 -27.79 25.54 26.37
N GLY A 364 -28.77 24.64 26.32
CA GLY A 364 -29.50 24.32 25.10
C GLY A 364 -28.65 23.69 23.99
N CYS A 365 -29.32 23.32 22.91
CA CYS A 365 -28.69 22.84 21.67
C CYS A 365 -29.47 23.44 20.50
N ALA A 366 -28.78 23.92 19.46
CA ALA A 366 -29.43 24.48 18.25
C ALA A 366 -29.43 23.50 17.05
N ASN A 367 -28.71 22.38 17.15
CA ASN A 367 -28.30 21.55 16.00
C ASN A 367 -29.41 20.71 15.34
N ALA A 368 -30.66 20.78 15.79
CA ALA A 368 -31.80 20.05 15.21
C ALA A 368 -33.14 20.57 15.81
N LYS A 369 -34.31 20.21 15.26
CA LYS A 369 -35.60 20.53 15.91
C LYS A 369 -35.86 19.60 17.12
N VAL A 370 -36.73 20.01 18.05
CA VAL A 370 -37.13 19.18 19.20
C VAL A 370 -37.78 17.88 18.70
N GLY A 371 -37.43 16.73 19.30
CA GLY A 371 -37.88 15.41 18.83
C GLY A 371 -37.00 14.75 17.76
N GLN A 372 -36.08 15.50 17.12
CA GLN A 372 -35.17 14.97 16.11
C GLN A 372 -33.79 14.64 16.68
N SER A 373 -33.04 13.78 15.99
CA SER A 373 -31.67 13.45 16.36
C SER A 373 -30.69 14.49 15.83
N CYS A 374 -29.83 14.99 16.71
CA CYS A 374 -28.63 15.75 16.34
C CYS A 374 -27.39 14.84 16.44
N PRO A 375 -26.20 15.29 16.00
CA PRO A 375 -24.96 14.52 16.13
C PRO A 375 -24.62 14.11 17.57
N ARG A 376 -25.16 14.83 18.56
CA ARG A 376 -24.98 14.57 20.01
C ARG A 376 -26.07 13.68 20.62
N GLY A 377 -27.07 13.24 19.86
CA GLY A 377 -28.16 12.38 20.30
C GLY A 377 -29.57 12.93 20.05
N LEU A 378 -30.57 12.19 20.51
CA LEU A 378 -31.99 12.50 20.33
C LEU A 378 -32.46 13.64 21.26
N ARG A 379 -33.14 14.65 20.71
CA ARG A 379 -33.58 15.86 21.43
C ARG A 379 -34.92 15.69 22.15
N ASN A 380 -34.91 14.85 23.17
CA ASN A 380 -36.10 14.49 23.94
C ASN A 380 -35.77 14.53 25.43
N CYS A 381 -36.75 14.84 26.28
CA CYS A 381 -36.59 14.97 27.73
C CYS A 381 -35.96 13.71 28.35
N MET A 382 -34.87 13.86 29.10
CA MET A 382 -34.24 12.75 29.84
C MET A 382 -35.05 12.25 31.04
N ARG A 383 -36.04 13.03 31.50
CA ARG A 383 -36.90 12.69 32.64
C ARG A 383 -38.15 11.90 32.23
N CYS A 384 -38.90 12.38 31.23
CA CYS A 384 -40.19 11.81 30.84
C CYS A 384 -40.24 11.30 29.40
N GLY A 385 -39.25 11.62 28.57
CA GLY A 385 -39.23 11.26 27.16
C GLY A 385 -39.97 12.21 26.20
N GLY A 386 -40.64 13.25 26.71
CA GLY A 386 -41.42 14.21 25.91
C GLY A 386 -40.60 15.19 25.05
N HIS A 387 -41.30 15.97 24.23
CA HIS A 387 -40.75 16.97 23.29
C HIS A 387 -40.44 18.31 23.98
N HIS A 388 -39.67 18.27 25.06
CA HIS A 388 -39.17 19.44 25.78
C HIS A 388 -37.85 19.05 26.47
N PRO A 389 -37.02 20.02 26.90
CA PRO A 389 -35.79 19.72 27.64
C PRO A 389 -36.09 19.29 29.09
N ALA A 390 -35.11 18.68 29.78
CA ALA A 390 -35.28 18.20 31.15
C ALA A 390 -35.52 19.31 32.19
N HIS A 391 -34.88 20.48 32.03
CA HIS A 391 -35.06 21.63 32.92
C HIS A 391 -36.47 22.26 32.82
N ALA A 392 -37.14 22.13 31.67
CA ALA A 392 -38.50 22.60 31.46
C ALA A 392 -39.54 21.48 31.61
N CYS A 393 -39.20 20.38 32.31
CA CYS A 393 -40.10 19.25 32.44
C CYS A 393 -41.21 19.53 33.47
N PRO A 394 -42.50 19.41 33.10
CA PRO A 394 -43.61 19.61 34.04
C PRO A 394 -43.72 18.48 35.09
N LYS A 395 -43.00 17.37 34.91
CA LYS A 395 -42.89 16.32 35.92
C LYS A 395 -41.78 16.69 36.90
N LYS A 396 -42.16 17.16 38.09
CA LYS A 396 -41.24 17.39 39.23
C LYS A 396 -40.50 16.09 39.62
N PRO A 397 -39.33 16.17 40.30
CA PRO A 397 -38.51 15.01 40.69
C PRO A 397 -39.27 13.90 41.39
#